data_AF-A0A0A0JDY5-F1
#
_entry.id   AF-A0A0A0JDY5-F1
#
_cell.length_a   1.000
_cell.length_b   1.000
_cell.length_c   1.000
_cell.angle_alpha   90.00
_cell.angle_beta   90.00
_cell.angle_gamma   90.00
#
_symmetry.space_group_name_H-M   'P 1'
#
loop_
_entity.id
_entity.type
_entity.pdbx_description
1 polymer ?
#
loop_
_entity_poly.entity_id
_entity_poly.type
_entity_poly.pdbx_seq_one_letter_code
_entity_poly.pdbx_strand_id
1 'polypeptide(L)'
;MKRILTVMLGLLAALGLTLGLTTTATAAPKAKYTSSTQSGLLQLGTTLGLFTITGFGGTEYDAATGTITAPVTNNVEASQKVIQHGGITLAKADGSSLTIEAIKYDIKAGLVSGVINDERVNLYVAEQTSDTTATLTVHPEGGAILRQFVNLFGIPADGSVFGTSSLS
;
A
#
# COMPACT_ATOMS: atom_id res chain seq x y z
N MET A 1 61.93 25.01 -6.62
CA MET A 1 60.94 24.99 -5.52
C MET A 1 59.49 25.30 -5.98
N LYS A 2 59.08 24.95 -7.22
CA LYS A 2 57.72 25.20 -7.72
C LYS A 2 56.81 23.96 -7.77
N ARG A 3 57.35 22.76 -7.50
CA ARG A 3 56.61 21.48 -7.53
C ARG A 3 56.00 21.05 -6.20
N ILE A 4 56.45 21.62 -5.07
CA ILE A 4 55.93 21.29 -3.73
C ILE A 4 54.64 22.07 -3.42
N LEU A 5 54.49 23.28 -3.97
CA LEU A 5 53.33 24.13 -3.73
C LEU A 5 52.05 23.60 -4.42
N THR A 6 52.20 22.92 -5.55
CA THR A 6 51.07 22.34 -6.30
C THR A 6 50.52 21.07 -5.64
N VAL A 7 51.36 20.31 -4.92
CA VAL A 7 50.96 19.07 -4.24
C VAL A 7 50.20 19.38 -2.95
N MET A 8 50.57 20.43 -2.20
CA MET A 8 49.80 20.84 -1.01
C MET A 8 48.44 21.46 -1.34
N LEU A 9 48.31 22.17 -2.46
CA LEU A 9 47.00 22.71 -2.88
C LEU A 9 46.03 21.61 -3.35
N GLY A 10 46.55 20.55 -3.98
CA GLY A 10 45.75 19.38 -4.38
C GLY A 10 45.24 18.54 -3.21
N LEU A 11 46.03 18.42 -2.14
CA LEU A 11 45.64 17.65 -0.96
C LEU A 11 44.58 18.38 -0.11
N LEU A 12 44.61 19.72 -0.07
CA LEU A 12 43.60 20.52 0.64
C LEU A 12 42.25 20.54 -0.10
N ALA A 13 42.27 20.48 -1.44
CA ALA A 13 41.05 20.39 -2.25
C ALA A 13 40.36 19.02 -2.13
N ALA A 14 41.11 17.95 -1.89
CA ALA A 14 40.55 16.61 -1.67
C ALA A 14 39.96 16.41 -0.25
N LEU A 15 40.44 17.15 0.75
CA LEU A 15 39.88 17.12 2.11
C LEU A 15 38.64 18.02 2.28
N GLY A 16 38.47 19.03 1.43
CA GLY A 16 37.34 19.97 1.50
C GLY A 16 36.03 19.44 0.89
N LEU A 17 36.08 18.37 0.10
CA LEU A 17 34.93 17.84 -0.64
C LEU A 17 34.22 16.66 0.05
N THR A 18 34.71 16.17 1.18
CA THR A 18 34.09 15.06 1.93
C THR A 18 33.24 15.50 3.13
N LEU A 19 33.27 16.79 3.48
CA LEU A 19 32.55 17.35 4.64
C LEU A 19 31.14 17.90 4.32
N GLY A 20 30.65 17.75 3.08
CA GLY A 20 29.42 18.41 2.62
C GLY A 20 28.25 17.51 2.22
N LEU A 21 28.37 16.18 2.28
CA LEU A 21 27.32 15.27 1.79
C LEU A 21 26.81 14.26 2.83
N THR A 22 27.17 14.41 4.10
CA THR A 22 26.36 13.81 5.16
C THR A 22 25.16 14.71 5.41
N THR A 23 24.26 14.84 4.43
CA THR A 23 22.86 15.02 4.80
C THR A 23 22.56 13.79 5.64
N THR A 24 22.48 13.97 6.96
CA THR A 24 21.84 12.98 7.81
C THR A 24 20.56 12.64 7.09
N ALA A 25 20.45 11.39 6.62
CA ALA A 25 19.19 10.88 6.13
C ALA A 25 18.25 11.02 7.32
N THR A 26 17.51 12.13 7.36
CA THR A 26 16.41 12.31 8.29
C THR A 26 15.56 11.11 8.00
N ALA A 27 15.51 10.19 8.96
CA ALA A 27 14.64 9.03 8.87
C ALA A 27 13.27 9.56 8.47
N ALA A 28 12.73 9.05 7.36
CA ALA A 28 11.43 9.50 6.88
C ALA A 28 10.47 9.48 8.07
N PRO A 29 9.66 10.54 8.27
CA PRO A 29 8.75 10.61 9.41
C PRO A 29 8.00 9.29 9.54
N LYS A 30 8.10 8.65 10.72
CA LYS A 30 7.37 7.41 10.96
C LYS A 30 5.88 7.71 10.79
N ALA A 31 5.20 6.92 9.96
CA ALA A 31 3.77 7.08 9.74
C ALA A 31 3.04 7.07 11.09
N LYS A 32 2.15 8.04 11.29
CA LYS A 32 1.39 8.18 12.54
C LYS A 32 0.41 7.03 12.73
N TYR A 33 -0.13 6.54 11.62
CA TYR A 33 -1.08 5.45 11.60
C TYR A 33 -0.63 4.35 10.65
N THR A 34 -1.08 3.15 10.95
CA THR A 34 -1.04 1.97 10.12
C THR A 34 -2.48 1.56 9.81
N SER A 35 -2.78 1.38 8.52
CA SER A 35 -4.03 0.78 8.07
C SER A 35 -3.82 -0.71 7.90
N SER A 36 -4.69 -1.51 8.50
CA SER A 36 -4.68 -2.97 8.33
C SER A 36 -6.00 -3.41 7.72
N THR A 37 -5.96 -4.31 6.76
CA THR A 37 -7.14 -4.91 6.14
C THR A 37 -6.99 -6.42 6.16
N GLN A 38 -7.86 -7.10 6.90
CA GLN A 38 -7.88 -8.55 6.99
C GLN A 38 -8.99 -9.13 6.12
N SER A 39 -8.64 -10.10 5.27
CA SER A 39 -9.61 -10.78 4.42
C SER A 39 -9.37 -12.29 4.38
N GLY A 40 -10.33 -13.05 4.90
CA GLY A 40 -10.31 -14.51 4.79
C GLY A 40 -10.39 -14.99 3.33
N LEU A 41 -10.96 -14.18 2.44
CA LEU A 41 -11.02 -14.48 1.01
C LEU A 41 -9.65 -14.39 0.34
N LEU A 42 -8.84 -13.37 0.68
CA LEU A 42 -7.46 -13.26 0.21
C LEU A 42 -6.59 -14.38 0.78
N GLN A 43 -6.76 -14.68 2.07
CA GLN A 43 -6.07 -15.78 2.73
C GLN A 43 -6.36 -17.12 2.02
N LEU A 44 -7.63 -17.41 1.76
CA LEU A 44 -8.04 -18.63 1.09
C LEU A 44 -7.49 -18.70 -0.34
N GLY A 45 -7.61 -17.61 -1.10
CA GLY A 45 -7.12 -17.57 -2.49
C GLY A 45 -5.62 -17.77 -2.61
N THR A 46 -4.84 -17.20 -1.70
CA THR A 46 -3.39 -17.43 -1.64
C THR A 46 -3.05 -18.84 -1.15
N THR A 47 -3.76 -19.37 -0.16
CA THR A 47 -3.58 -20.75 0.33
C THR A 47 -3.88 -21.80 -0.75
N LEU A 48 -4.89 -21.56 -1.58
CA LEU A 48 -5.26 -22.43 -2.70
C LEU A 48 -4.36 -22.24 -3.94
N GLY A 49 -3.37 -21.33 -3.87
CA GLY A 49 -2.45 -21.07 -4.98
C GLY A 49 -3.09 -20.39 -6.20
N LEU A 50 -4.22 -19.71 -6.02
CA LEU A 50 -4.96 -19.07 -7.12
C LEU A 50 -4.25 -17.80 -7.61
N PHE A 51 -3.64 -17.09 -6.68
CA PHE A 51 -2.84 -15.91 -6.91
C PHE A 51 -1.86 -15.74 -5.75
N THR A 52 -0.79 -14.99 -5.98
CA THR A 52 0.06 -14.42 -4.94
C THR A 52 -0.32 -12.97 -4.73
N ILE A 53 -0.04 -12.43 -3.55
CA ILE A 53 -0.21 -11.01 -3.24
C ILE A 53 1.15 -10.47 -2.83
N THR A 54 1.56 -9.38 -3.47
CA THR A 54 2.78 -8.65 -3.13
C THR A 54 2.40 -7.21 -2.81
N GLY A 55 2.76 -6.75 -1.61
CA GLY A 55 2.67 -5.34 -1.26
C GLY A 55 3.87 -4.56 -1.78
N PHE A 56 3.69 -3.27 -2.09
CA PHE A 56 4.76 -2.36 -2.48
C PHE A 56 4.58 -1.00 -1.82
N GLY A 57 5.61 -0.15 -1.89
CA GLY A 57 5.57 1.18 -1.27
C GLY A 57 5.35 1.13 0.23
N GLY A 58 5.91 0.13 0.93
CA GLY A 58 5.74 -0.05 2.37
C GLY A 58 4.42 -0.72 2.77
N THR A 59 3.54 -1.06 1.82
CA THR A 59 2.47 -2.01 2.05
C THR A 59 3.04 -3.43 2.13
N GLU A 60 2.57 -4.23 3.08
CA GLU A 60 2.95 -5.62 3.31
C GLU A 60 1.72 -6.52 3.29
N TYR A 61 1.90 -7.79 2.92
CA TYR A 61 0.86 -8.82 2.98
C TYR A 61 1.36 -10.02 3.79
N ASP A 62 0.59 -10.40 4.80
CA ASP A 62 0.78 -11.62 5.57
C ASP A 62 -0.19 -12.71 5.10
N ALA A 63 0.35 -13.71 4.39
CA ALA A 63 -0.41 -14.84 3.89
C ALA A 63 -0.97 -15.75 5.00
N ALA A 64 -0.35 -15.78 6.18
CA ALA A 64 -0.81 -16.63 7.28
C ALA A 64 -2.10 -16.09 7.90
N THR A 65 -2.29 -14.78 7.94
CA THR A 65 -3.47 -14.13 8.54
C THR A 65 -4.42 -13.51 7.51
N GLY A 66 -3.99 -13.40 6.24
CA GLY A 66 -4.74 -12.70 5.19
C GLY A 66 -4.75 -11.18 5.38
N THR A 67 -3.73 -10.62 6.02
CA THR A 67 -3.70 -9.21 6.43
C THR A 67 -2.83 -8.39 5.49
N ILE A 68 -3.38 -7.32 4.95
CA ILE A 68 -2.65 -6.26 4.26
C ILE A 68 -2.40 -5.14 5.27
N THR A 69 -1.15 -4.71 5.42
CA THR A 69 -0.75 -3.66 6.35
C THR A 69 -0.06 -2.55 5.56
N ALA A 70 -0.50 -1.30 5.71
CA ALA A 70 0.06 -0.17 4.98
C ALA A 70 0.21 1.06 5.90
N PRO A 71 1.35 1.76 5.88
CA PRO A 71 1.50 3.01 6.59
C PRO A 71 0.60 4.09 5.97
N VAL A 72 0.09 4.98 6.80
CA VAL A 72 -0.80 6.08 6.36
C VAL A 72 0.02 7.34 6.15
N THR A 73 -0.19 7.99 5.01
CA THR A 73 0.65 9.10 4.53
C THR A 73 0.11 10.49 4.87
N ASN A 74 -1.14 10.58 5.31
CA ASN A 74 -1.84 11.84 5.52
C ASN A 74 -2.32 12.03 6.97
N ASN A 75 -2.69 13.26 7.31
CA ASN A 75 -3.38 13.58 8.55
C ASN A 75 -4.85 13.14 8.45
N VAL A 76 -5.19 12.03 9.09
CA VAL A 76 -6.52 11.42 9.02
C VAL A 76 -7.56 12.34 9.66
N GLU A 77 -7.24 12.95 10.79
CA GLU A 77 -8.19 13.77 11.56
C GLU A 77 -8.59 15.03 10.79
N ALA A 78 -7.64 15.67 10.12
CA ALA A 78 -7.91 16.87 9.33
C ALA A 78 -8.63 16.55 8.01
N SER A 79 -8.32 15.42 7.38
CA SER A 79 -8.81 15.10 6.02
C SER A 79 -10.02 14.18 5.98
N GLN A 80 -10.31 13.49 7.09
CA GLN A 80 -11.32 12.43 7.18
C GLN A 80 -11.11 11.33 6.13
N LYS A 81 -9.84 11.06 5.83
CA LYS A 81 -9.39 10.10 4.82
C LYS A 81 -8.21 9.31 5.36
N VAL A 82 -8.12 8.05 4.98
CA VAL A 82 -6.92 7.23 5.18
C VAL A 82 -6.31 6.98 3.81
N ILE A 83 -5.10 7.49 3.57
CA ILE A 83 -4.35 7.31 2.33
C ILE A 83 -3.19 6.38 2.63
N GLN A 84 -3.30 5.14 2.15
CA GLN A 84 -2.25 4.14 2.29
C GLN A 84 -1.04 4.50 1.44
N HIS A 85 0.15 4.23 1.97
CA HIS A 85 1.38 4.32 1.21
C HIS A 85 1.55 3.07 0.36
N GLY A 86 1.73 3.25 -0.95
CA GLY A 86 1.91 2.13 -1.88
C GLY A 86 0.60 1.45 -2.27
N GLY A 87 0.62 0.13 -2.35
CA GLY A 87 -0.49 -0.68 -2.82
C GLY A 87 -0.17 -2.17 -2.88
N ILE A 88 -0.99 -2.92 -3.63
CA ILE A 88 -0.84 -4.37 -3.77
C ILE A 88 -0.88 -4.80 -5.24
N THR A 89 -0.19 -5.88 -5.55
CA THR A 89 -0.30 -6.59 -6.81
C THR A 89 -0.75 -8.02 -6.52
N LEU A 90 -1.85 -8.43 -7.16
CA LEU A 90 -2.25 -9.82 -7.24
C LEU A 90 -1.66 -10.40 -8.53
N ALA A 91 -1.01 -11.57 -8.47
CA ALA A 91 -0.41 -12.20 -9.63
C ALA A 91 -0.78 -13.68 -9.69
N LYS A 92 -1.07 -14.19 -10.89
CA LYS A 92 -1.37 -15.62 -11.12
C LYS A 92 -0.19 -16.37 -11.70
N ALA A 93 -0.27 -17.70 -11.63
CA ALA A 93 0.66 -18.60 -12.29
C ALA A 93 0.63 -18.50 -13.82
N ASP A 94 -0.48 -18.04 -14.43
CA ASP A 94 -0.59 -17.81 -15.88
C ASP A 94 0.13 -16.53 -16.37
N GLY A 95 0.72 -15.76 -15.45
CA GLY A 95 1.44 -14.52 -15.74
C GLY A 95 0.57 -13.26 -15.74
N SER A 96 -0.75 -13.38 -15.60
CA SER A 96 -1.63 -12.22 -15.44
C SER A 96 -1.46 -11.59 -14.05
N SER A 97 -1.55 -10.26 -13.98
CA SER A 97 -1.51 -9.51 -12.73
C SER A 97 -2.55 -8.39 -12.67
N LEU A 98 -2.93 -8.03 -11.46
CA LEU A 98 -3.81 -6.91 -11.13
C LEU A 98 -3.12 -6.07 -10.06
N THR A 99 -2.74 -4.85 -10.41
CA THR A 99 -2.13 -3.90 -9.47
C THR A 99 -3.17 -2.88 -9.03
N ILE A 100 -3.24 -2.65 -7.73
CA ILE A 100 -4.09 -1.64 -7.09
C ILE A 100 -3.19 -0.67 -6.36
N GLU A 101 -3.19 0.58 -6.80
CA GLU A 101 -2.33 1.64 -6.26
C GLU A 101 -3.13 2.68 -5.49
N ALA A 102 -2.43 3.51 -4.72
CA ALA A 102 -2.97 4.71 -4.08
C ALA A 102 -4.29 4.45 -3.34
N ILE A 103 -4.34 3.37 -2.55
CA ILE A 103 -5.55 2.94 -1.86
C ILE A 103 -5.96 4.01 -0.84
N LYS A 104 -7.23 4.39 -0.89
CA LYS A 104 -7.82 5.46 -0.09
C LYS A 104 -9.14 5.00 0.51
N TYR A 105 -9.27 5.14 1.82
CA TYR A 105 -10.56 5.09 2.52
C TYR A 105 -11.05 6.52 2.77
N ASP A 106 -12.20 6.87 2.19
CA ASP A 106 -12.97 8.06 2.54
C ASP A 106 -13.94 7.73 3.68
N ILE A 107 -13.62 8.19 4.88
CA ILE A 107 -14.36 7.86 6.11
C ILE A 107 -15.79 8.41 6.05
N LYS A 108 -15.94 9.63 5.54
CA LYS A 108 -17.24 10.29 5.46
C LYS A 108 -18.15 9.62 4.43
N ALA A 109 -17.59 9.21 3.30
CA ALA A 109 -18.36 8.53 2.26
C ALA A 109 -18.58 7.03 2.54
N GLY A 110 -17.84 6.43 3.47
CA GLY A 110 -17.88 4.99 3.70
C GLY A 110 -17.39 4.20 2.48
N LEU A 111 -16.34 4.68 1.81
CA LEU A 111 -15.85 4.11 0.54
C LEU A 111 -14.35 3.89 0.56
N VAL A 112 -13.93 2.71 0.12
CA VAL A 112 -12.54 2.38 -0.18
C VAL A 112 -12.37 2.34 -1.69
N SER A 113 -11.36 3.05 -2.18
CA SER A 113 -11.05 3.18 -3.61
C SER A 113 -9.56 2.97 -3.87
N GLY A 114 -9.22 2.53 -5.06
CA GLY A 114 -7.83 2.35 -5.52
C GLY A 114 -7.68 2.80 -6.97
N VAL A 115 -6.45 2.94 -7.45
CA VAL A 115 -6.14 3.17 -8.86
C VAL A 115 -5.81 1.83 -9.50
N ILE A 116 -6.49 1.51 -10.59
CA ILE A 116 -6.25 0.32 -11.42
C ILE A 116 -6.20 0.82 -12.86
N ASN A 117 -5.12 0.54 -13.59
CA ASN A 117 -4.93 1.01 -14.97
C ASN A 117 -5.17 2.53 -15.12
N ASP A 118 -4.58 3.33 -14.24
CA ASP A 118 -4.73 4.80 -14.17
C ASP A 118 -6.15 5.33 -13.86
N GLU A 119 -7.11 4.44 -13.61
CA GLU A 119 -8.48 4.79 -13.27
C GLU A 119 -8.78 4.58 -11.78
N ARG A 120 -9.49 5.55 -11.18
CA ARG A 120 -9.93 5.46 -9.79
C ARG A 120 -11.19 4.62 -9.70
N VAL A 121 -11.09 3.48 -9.04
CA VAL A 121 -12.17 2.50 -8.88
C VAL A 121 -12.63 2.42 -7.42
N ASN A 122 -13.94 2.36 -7.18
CA ASN A 122 -14.47 2.03 -5.86
C ASN A 122 -14.42 0.52 -5.64
N LEU A 123 -13.59 0.10 -4.67
CA LEU A 123 -13.31 -1.30 -4.37
C LEU A 123 -14.31 -1.86 -3.36
N TYR A 124 -14.56 -1.11 -2.29
CA TYR A 124 -15.37 -1.56 -1.17
C TYR A 124 -16.25 -0.43 -0.62
N VAL A 125 -17.41 -0.82 -0.12
CA VAL A 125 -18.18 -0.03 0.85
C VAL A 125 -17.63 -0.38 2.24
N ALA A 126 -17.36 0.64 3.04
CA ALA A 126 -16.89 0.51 4.41
C ALA A 126 -17.97 0.97 5.38
N GLU A 127 -18.44 0.05 6.22
CA GLU A 127 -19.38 0.32 7.29
C GLU A 127 -18.61 0.37 8.62
N GLN A 128 -18.54 1.54 9.24
CA GLN A 128 -17.83 1.70 10.51
C GLN A 128 -18.51 0.88 11.61
N THR A 129 -17.70 0.08 12.31
CA THR A 129 -18.12 -0.70 13.48
C THR A 129 -17.56 -0.12 14.78
N SER A 130 -16.53 0.72 14.70
CA SER A 130 -16.02 1.55 15.79
C SER A 130 -15.26 2.76 15.23
N ASP A 131 -14.70 3.60 16.11
CA ASP A 131 -13.87 4.75 15.72
C ASP A 131 -12.66 4.38 14.86
N THR A 132 -12.18 3.15 14.98
CA THR A 132 -10.97 2.68 14.28
C THR A 132 -11.20 1.48 13.39
N THR A 133 -12.41 0.91 13.34
CA THR A 133 -12.69 -0.31 12.58
C THR A 133 -13.89 -0.17 11.65
N ALA A 134 -13.81 -0.85 10.50
CA ALA A 134 -14.92 -0.94 9.56
C ALA A 134 -15.03 -2.35 8.96
N THR A 135 -16.24 -2.78 8.69
CA THR A 135 -16.52 -3.95 7.85
C THR A 135 -16.47 -3.52 6.39
N LEU A 136 -15.80 -4.30 5.55
CA LEU A 136 -15.68 -4.05 4.13
C LEU A 136 -16.60 -4.98 3.34
N THR A 137 -17.39 -4.40 2.45
CA THR A 137 -18.28 -5.09 1.54
C THR A 137 -17.90 -4.74 0.10
N VAL A 138 -17.93 -5.71 -0.79
CA VAL A 138 -17.41 -5.56 -2.16
C VAL A 138 -18.32 -4.66 -2.96
N HIS A 139 -17.76 -3.55 -3.43
CA HIS A 139 -18.47 -2.61 -4.28
C HIS A 139 -18.60 -3.22 -5.69
N PRO A 140 -19.73 -3.05 -6.40
CA PRO A 140 -19.94 -3.66 -7.72
C PRO A 140 -18.86 -3.35 -8.75
N GLU A 141 -18.32 -2.12 -8.71
CA GLU A 141 -17.26 -1.66 -9.60
C GLU A 141 -15.95 -2.44 -9.40
N GLY A 142 -15.45 -2.50 -8.15
CA GLY A 142 -14.28 -3.32 -7.81
C GLY A 142 -14.53 -4.82 -7.95
N GLY A 143 -15.74 -5.29 -7.63
CA GLY A 143 -16.17 -6.66 -7.80
C GLY A 143 -16.09 -7.13 -9.26
N ALA A 144 -16.48 -6.29 -10.21
CA ALA A 144 -16.38 -6.60 -11.63
C ALA A 144 -14.93 -6.84 -12.08
N ILE A 145 -13.98 -6.03 -11.60
CA ILE A 145 -12.56 -6.16 -11.92
C ILE A 145 -11.96 -7.39 -11.22
N LEU A 146 -12.22 -7.54 -9.92
CA LEU A 146 -11.71 -8.67 -9.13
C LEU A 146 -12.23 -10.01 -9.67
N ARG A 147 -13.48 -10.08 -10.14
CA ARG A 147 -14.03 -11.30 -10.77
C ARG A 147 -13.31 -11.68 -12.06
N GLN A 148 -13.00 -10.71 -12.93
CA GLN A 148 -12.25 -10.99 -14.15
C GLN A 148 -10.87 -11.57 -13.83
N PHE A 149 -10.27 -11.11 -12.72
CA PHE A 149 -9.02 -11.66 -12.26
C PHE A 149 -9.22 -13.04 -11.59
N VAL A 150 -10.03 -13.20 -10.56
CA VAL A 150 -10.03 -14.38 -9.67
C VAL A 150 -10.93 -15.54 -10.16
N ASN A 151 -11.32 -15.57 -11.43
CA ASN A 151 -12.47 -16.33 -11.97
C ASN A 151 -12.43 -17.88 -11.97
N LEU A 152 -11.91 -18.53 -10.92
CA LEU A 152 -12.03 -19.97 -10.68
C LEU A 152 -12.89 -20.31 -9.43
N PHE A 153 -13.07 -19.37 -8.50
CA PHE A 153 -13.79 -19.61 -7.21
C PHE A 153 -14.90 -18.60 -6.87
N GLY A 154 -15.21 -17.65 -7.75
CA GLY A 154 -16.33 -16.72 -7.51
C GLY A 154 -16.14 -15.79 -6.31
N ILE A 155 -14.93 -15.29 -6.10
CA ILE A 155 -14.60 -14.39 -5.00
C ILE A 155 -14.47 -12.97 -5.55
N PRO A 156 -15.30 -11.99 -5.17
CA PRO A 156 -16.53 -12.03 -4.37
C PRO A 156 -17.79 -11.73 -5.23
N ALA A 157 -18.96 -12.24 -4.82
CA ALA A 157 -20.23 -11.73 -5.32
C ALA A 157 -20.38 -10.26 -4.94
N ASP A 158 -20.97 -9.43 -5.81
CA ASP A 158 -21.27 -8.03 -5.47
C ASP A 158 -22.04 -7.95 -4.16
N GLY A 159 -21.64 -7.06 -3.25
CA GLY A 159 -22.28 -6.95 -1.93
C GLY A 159 -21.89 -8.02 -0.92
N SER A 160 -20.95 -8.93 -1.21
CA SER A 160 -20.45 -9.87 -0.21
C SER A 160 -19.40 -9.23 0.71
N VAL A 161 -19.33 -9.74 1.94
CA VAL A 161 -18.36 -9.30 2.94
C VAL A 161 -16.96 -9.69 2.48
N PHE A 162 -16.08 -8.69 2.33
CA PHE A 162 -14.69 -8.87 1.98
C PHE A 162 -13.83 -9.19 3.21
N GLY A 163 -14.09 -8.49 4.31
CA GLY A 163 -13.24 -8.54 5.50
C GLY A 163 -13.42 -7.32 6.39
N THR A 164 -12.41 -7.03 7.20
CA THR A 164 -12.39 -5.90 8.13
C THR A 164 -11.19 -5.02 7.87
N SER A 165 -11.37 -3.71 8.07
CA SER A 165 -10.29 -2.73 8.07
C SER A 165 -10.16 -2.09 9.44
N SER A 166 -8.92 -1.84 9.88
CA SER A 166 -8.62 -1.15 11.13
C SER A 166 -7.54 -0.08 10.94
N LEU A 167 -7.57 0.93 11.79
CA LEU A 167 -6.57 2.00 11.88
C LEU A 167 -5.93 1.98 13.27
N SER A 168 -4.59 1.91 13.35
CA SER A 168 -3.83 1.86 14.60
C SER A 168 -2.60 2.76 14.59
#